data_AF-A0A3N2PKU4-F1
#
_entry.id   AF-A0A3N2PKU4-F1
#
_cell.length_a   1.000
_cell.length_b   1.000
_cell.length_c   1.000
_cell.angle_alpha   90.00
_cell.angle_beta   90.00
_cell.angle_gamma   90.00
#
_symmetry.space_group_name_H-M   'P 1'
#
loop_
_entity.id
_entity.type
_entity.pdbx_description
1 polymer ?
#
loop_
_entity_poly.entity_id
_entity_poly.type
_entity_poly.pdbx_seq_one_letter_code
_entity_poly.pdbx_strand_id
1 'polypeptide(L)'
;MFPTLFRLASQASEAAESSVPAASGPFQLKKVWPPDFTKLSPQAQLRFEKKYKRRVALKHARPRWNKAIKLVQLVTVTGALGALFFTETTLFGRPYRPSDQVSKRRILTVSSRATGNGLMERQQAIKYVKSVFGAVDPEKRYERRADAPAAPSPRNEPK
;
A
#
# COMPACT_ATOMS: atom_id res chain seq x y z
N MET A 1 -8.14 -6.87 8.51
CA MET A 1 -8.17 -6.53 7.07
C MET A 1 -9.59 -6.64 6.48
N PHE A 2 -10.62 -6.10 7.16
CA PHE A 2 -12.03 -6.21 6.72
C PHE A 2 -12.84 -4.89 6.73
N PRO A 3 -12.29 -3.68 6.96
CA PRO A 3 -13.13 -2.48 7.13
C PRO A 3 -13.91 -2.12 5.85
N THR A 4 -13.37 -2.48 4.68
CA THR A 4 -14.03 -2.27 3.39
C THR A 4 -15.21 -3.21 3.17
N LEU A 5 -15.15 -4.44 3.67
CA LEU A 5 -16.24 -5.42 3.53
C LEU A 5 -17.40 -5.07 4.46
N PHE A 6 -17.12 -4.65 5.70
CA PHE A 6 -18.16 -4.16 6.61
C PHE A 6 -18.85 -2.90 6.09
N ARG A 7 -18.10 -1.96 5.50
CA ARG A 7 -18.65 -0.73 4.91
C ARG A 7 -19.51 -0.98 3.66
N LEU A 8 -19.21 -2.04 2.91
CA LEU A 8 -19.98 -2.43 1.73
C LEU A 8 -21.25 -3.22 2.11
N ALA A 9 -21.16 -4.07 3.14
CA ALA A 9 -22.29 -4.79 3.70
C ALA A 9 -23.32 -3.83 4.33
N SER A 10 -22.86 -2.78 5.04
CA SER A 10 -23.74 -1.75 5.61
C SER A 10 -24.44 -0.91 4.54
N GLN A 11 -23.76 -0.60 3.42
CA GLN A 11 -24.39 0.08 2.28
C GLN A 11 -25.37 -0.82 1.52
N ALA A 12 -25.11 -2.14 1.47
CA ALA A 12 -26.01 -3.09 0.83
C ALA A 12 -27.28 -3.32 1.65
N SER A 13 -27.20 -3.30 2.99
CA SER A 13 -28.36 -3.36 3.87
C SER A 13 -29.19 -2.08 3.81
N GLU A 14 -28.55 -0.89 3.81
CA GLU A 14 -29.27 0.39 3.63
C GLU A 14 -29.94 0.51 2.25
N ALA A 15 -29.30 0.01 1.19
CA ALA A 15 -29.91 0.00 -0.14
C ALA A 15 -31.09 -0.99 -0.25
N ALA A 16 -31.04 -2.11 0.47
CA ALA A 16 -32.12 -3.09 0.52
C ALA A 16 -33.32 -2.62 1.38
N GLU A 17 -33.07 -1.83 2.43
CA GLU A 17 -34.11 -1.22 3.27
C GLU A 17 -34.69 0.09 2.72
N SER A 18 -34.07 0.68 1.68
CA SER A 18 -34.55 1.91 1.05
C SER A 18 -35.75 1.72 0.10
N SER A 19 -36.71 0.87 0.44
CA SER A 19 -38.11 1.05 -0.01
C SER A 19 -38.72 2.28 0.67
N VAL A 20 -38.01 3.41 0.61
CA VAL A 20 -38.52 4.71 1.03
C VAL A 20 -39.73 4.96 0.15
N PRO A 21 -40.95 5.10 0.69
CA PRO A 21 -42.06 5.54 -0.13
C PRO A 21 -41.66 6.91 -0.67
N ALA A 22 -41.53 6.99 -1.99
CA ALA A 22 -41.22 8.19 -2.78
C ALA A 22 -42.23 9.36 -2.60
N ALA A 23 -43.03 9.34 -1.54
CA ALA A 23 -44.30 10.04 -1.41
C ALA A 23 -44.34 11.09 -0.27
N SER A 24 -43.28 11.25 0.55
CA SER A 24 -43.32 12.21 1.67
C SER A 24 -42.62 13.55 1.39
N GLY A 25 -42.15 13.80 0.17
CA GLY A 25 -41.50 15.06 -0.23
C GLY A 25 -42.34 15.91 -1.20
N PRO A 26 -42.10 17.23 -1.29
CA PRO A 26 -42.82 18.15 -2.17
C PRO A 26 -42.63 17.86 -3.67
N PHE A 27 -41.63 17.05 -4.05
CA PHE A 27 -41.39 16.64 -5.42
C PHE A 27 -41.70 15.15 -5.58
N GLN A 28 -42.82 14.83 -6.24
CA GLN A 28 -43.18 13.44 -6.53
C GLN A 28 -42.43 12.91 -7.75
N LEU A 29 -41.93 11.68 -7.66
CA LEU A 29 -41.31 11.01 -8.81
C LEU A 29 -42.38 10.67 -9.85
N LYS A 30 -42.20 11.17 -11.08
CA LYS A 30 -43.07 10.84 -12.24
C LYS A 30 -43.14 9.33 -12.54
N LYS A 31 -42.13 8.57 -12.11
CA LYS A 31 -42.07 7.12 -12.26
C LYS A 31 -41.49 6.50 -10.99
N VAL A 32 -42.28 5.67 -10.33
CA VAL A 32 -41.83 4.88 -9.18
C VAL A 32 -40.88 3.77 -9.68
N TRP A 33 -39.74 3.66 -9.02
CA TRP A 33 -38.74 2.62 -9.21
C TRP A 33 -38.53 1.95 -7.86
N PRO A 34 -38.42 0.61 -7.74
CA PRO A 34 -38.45 -0.43 -8.78
C PRO A 34 -39.84 -0.62 -9.41
N PRO A 35 -39.93 -1.08 -10.67
CA PRO A 35 -41.20 -1.48 -11.26
C PRO A 35 -41.69 -2.79 -10.60
N ASP A 36 -42.99 -2.87 -10.29
CA ASP A 36 -43.61 -4.12 -9.83
C ASP A 36 -43.60 -5.15 -10.97
N PHE A 37 -42.62 -6.06 -10.97
CA PHE A 37 -42.47 -7.06 -12.03
C PHE A 37 -43.68 -7.98 -12.17
N THR A 38 -44.41 -8.24 -11.08
CA THR A 38 -45.60 -9.11 -11.06
C THR A 38 -46.78 -8.54 -11.85
N LYS A 39 -46.87 -7.21 -12.01
CA LYS A 39 -47.95 -6.54 -12.73
C LYS A 39 -47.64 -6.31 -14.21
N LEU A 40 -46.40 -6.59 -14.64
CA LEU A 40 -45.96 -6.40 -16.02
C LEU A 40 -46.29 -7.61 -16.90
N SER A 41 -46.54 -7.35 -18.19
CA SER A 41 -46.66 -8.43 -19.17
C SER A 41 -45.34 -9.23 -19.27
N PRO A 42 -45.40 -10.55 -19.53
CA PRO A 42 -44.20 -11.38 -19.65
C PRO A 42 -43.21 -10.85 -20.71
N GLN A 43 -43.73 -10.30 -21.81
CA GLN A 43 -42.90 -9.71 -22.85
C GLN A 43 -42.15 -8.46 -22.36
N ALA A 44 -42.76 -7.64 -21.50
CA ALA A 44 -42.10 -6.49 -20.90
C ALA A 44 -41.03 -6.92 -19.90
N GLN A 45 -41.30 -7.93 -19.07
CA GLN A 45 -40.31 -8.52 -18.15
C GLN A 45 -39.06 -8.98 -18.90
N LEU A 46 -39.21 -9.74 -20.00
CA LEU A 46 -38.09 -10.19 -20.82
C LEU A 46 -37.25 -9.04 -21.40
N ARG A 47 -37.89 -7.91 -21.77
CA ARG A 47 -37.17 -6.71 -22.23
C ARG A 47 -36.31 -6.10 -21.11
N PHE A 48 -36.84 -6.05 -19.88
CA PHE A 48 -36.08 -5.57 -18.72
C PHE A 48 -34.93 -6.49 -18.37
N GLU A 49 -35.15 -7.80 -18.36
CA GLU A 49 -34.08 -8.79 -18.14
C GLU A 49 -32.96 -8.64 -19.18
N LYS A 50 -33.31 -8.53 -20.47
CA LYS A 50 -32.32 -8.34 -21.54
C LYS A 50 -31.54 -7.04 -21.35
N LYS A 51 -32.22 -5.95 -20.96
CA LYS A 51 -31.57 -4.65 -20.65
C LYS A 51 -30.65 -4.77 -19.44
N TYR A 52 -31.07 -5.47 -18.39
CA TYR A 52 -30.27 -5.70 -17.20
C TYR A 52 -29.01 -6.52 -17.51
N LYS A 53 -29.14 -7.68 -18.16
CA LYS A 53 -28.02 -8.54 -18.55
C LYS A 53 -26.99 -7.79 -19.40
N ARG A 54 -27.46 -6.94 -20.33
CA ARG A 54 -26.58 -6.06 -21.13
C ARG A 54 -25.81 -5.05 -20.27
N ARG A 55 -26.46 -4.38 -19.33
CA ARG A 55 -25.81 -3.42 -18.43
C ARG A 55 -24.80 -4.09 -17.50
N VAL A 56 -25.13 -5.27 -16.98
CA VAL A 56 -24.20 -6.10 -16.20
C VAL A 56 -23.00 -6.50 -17.05
N ALA A 57 -23.22 -7.01 -18.26
CA ALA A 57 -22.14 -7.37 -19.18
C ALA A 57 -21.23 -6.17 -19.49
N LEU A 58 -21.78 -4.97 -19.73
CA LEU A 58 -21.00 -3.74 -19.94
C LEU A 58 -20.25 -3.29 -18.68
N LYS A 59 -20.88 -3.33 -17.50
CA LYS A 59 -20.22 -2.99 -16.22
C LYS A 59 -19.05 -3.94 -15.92
N HIS A 60 -19.20 -5.21 -16.27
CA HIS A 60 -18.18 -6.24 -16.11
C HIS A 60 -17.27 -6.40 -17.33
N ALA A 61 -17.47 -5.62 -18.40
CA ALA A 61 -16.58 -5.57 -19.55
C ALA A 61 -15.27 -4.90 -19.11
N ARG A 62 -14.33 -5.71 -18.64
CA ARG A 62 -13.00 -5.25 -18.24
C ARG A 62 -12.13 -5.08 -19.50
N PRO A 63 -11.33 -4.01 -19.63
CA PRO A 63 -10.37 -3.87 -20.72
C PRO A 63 -9.36 -5.03 -20.65
N ARG A 64 -9.49 -6.00 -21.56
CA ARG A 64 -8.71 -7.25 -21.55
C ARG A 64 -7.23 -6.98 -21.83
N TRP A 65 -6.95 -5.98 -22.66
CA TRP A 65 -5.60 -5.54 -23.00
C TRP A 65 -4.81 -5.06 -21.78
N ASN A 66 -5.40 -4.20 -20.95
CA ASN A 66 -4.75 -3.71 -19.73
C ASN A 66 -4.49 -4.84 -18.72
N LYS A 67 -5.37 -5.85 -18.66
CA LYS A 67 -5.12 -7.05 -17.83
C LYS A 67 -3.95 -7.87 -18.36
N ALA A 68 -3.87 -8.06 -19.68
CA ALA A 68 -2.77 -8.79 -20.30
C ALA A 68 -1.42 -8.08 -20.06
N ILE A 69 -1.36 -6.75 -20.26
CA ILE A 69 -0.14 -5.98 -19.98
C ILE A 69 0.27 -6.11 -18.50
N LYS A 70 -0.68 -5.99 -17.57
CA LYS A 70 -0.38 -6.15 -16.13
C LYS A 70 0.10 -7.57 -15.79
N LEU A 71 -0.46 -8.58 -16.43
CA LEU A 71 -0.02 -9.96 -16.25
C LEU A 71 1.41 -10.16 -16.77
N VAL A 72 1.70 -9.67 -17.99
CA VAL A 72 3.04 -9.72 -18.58
C VAL A 72 4.02 -8.98 -17.69
N GLN A 73 3.71 -7.75 -17.26
CA GLN A 73 4.54 -6.98 -16.34
C GLN A 73 4.83 -7.75 -15.05
N LEU A 74 3.82 -8.38 -14.44
CA LEU A 74 4.00 -9.17 -13.23
C LEU A 74 4.88 -10.39 -13.47
N VAL A 75 4.68 -11.11 -14.57
CA VAL A 75 5.51 -12.27 -14.95
C VAL A 75 6.94 -11.82 -15.23
N THR A 76 7.15 -10.72 -15.93
CA THR A 76 8.48 -10.17 -16.23
C THR A 76 9.22 -9.77 -14.95
N VAL A 77 8.58 -8.99 -14.07
CA VAL A 77 9.20 -8.55 -12.80
C VAL A 77 9.49 -9.74 -11.89
N THR A 78 8.54 -10.65 -11.74
CA THR A 78 8.70 -11.84 -10.88
C THR A 78 9.76 -12.78 -11.46
N GLY A 79 9.79 -12.99 -12.77
CA GLY A 79 10.78 -13.81 -13.46
C GLY A 79 12.18 -13.20 -13.37
N ALA A 80 12.32 -11.88 -13.52
CA ALA A 80 13.60 -11.20 -13.38
C ALA A 80 14.14 -11.28 -11.95
N LEU A 81 13.28 -11.09 -10.94
CA LEU A 81 13.63 -11.30 -9.53
C LEU A 81 14.03 -12.76 -9.28
N GLY A 82 13.22 -13.71 -9.74
CA GLY A 82 13.51 -15.14 -9.61
C GLY A 82 14.85 -15.51 -10.24
N ALA A 83 15.13 -15.03 -11.45
CA ALA A 83 16.41 -15.21 -12.11
C ALA A 83 17.55 -14.64 -11.25
N LEU A 84 17.42 -13.40 -10.77
CA LEU A 84 18.45 -12.77 -9.93
C LEU A 84 18.74 -13.55 -8.62
N PHE A 85 17.74 -14.21 -8.04
CA PHE A 85 17.93 -14.98 -6.81
C PHE A 85 18.44 -16.42 -7.02
N PHE A 86 18.11 -17.04 -8.15
CA PHE A 86 18.32 -18.48 -8.36
C PHE A 86 19.29 -18.83 -9.48
N THR A 87 19.66 -17.90 -10.37
CA THR A 87 20.68 -18.15 -11.39
C THR A 87 22.06 -17.73 -10.90
N GLU A 88 23.09 -18.45 -11.35
CA GLU A 88 24.48 -18.10 -11.10
C GLU A 88 24.88 -16.95 -12.04
N THR A 89 24.66 -15.72 -11.59
CA THR A 89 25.06 -14.55 -12.37
C THR A 89 26.58 -14.37 -12.31
N THR A 90 27.23 -14.33 -13.47
CA THR A 90 28.67 -14.04 -13.60
C THR A 90 28.92 -12.53 -13.68
N LEU A 91 28.40 -11.76 -12.72
CA LEU A 91 28.78 -10.35 -12.56
C LEU A 91 30.27 -10.31 -12.19
N PHE A 92 31.14 -9.87 -13.09
CA PHE A 92 32.60 -9.73 -12.91
C PHE A 92 33.42 -11.04 -12.91
N GLY A 93 32.98 -12.07 -13.63
CA GLY A 93 33.78 -13.30 -13.81
C GLY A 93 33.93 -14.15 -12.54
N ARG A 94 33.14 -13.85 -11.50
CA ARG A 94 32.99 -14.69 -10.31
C ARG A 94 31.55 -15.20 -10.27
N PRO A 95 31.30 -16.49 -10.00
CA PRO A 95 29.94 -16.96 -9.78
C PRO A 95 29.43 -16.28 -8.51
N TYR A 96 28.43 -15.42 -8.68
CA TYR A 96 27.83 -14.68 -7.59
C TYR A 96 26.38 -15.11 -7.42
N ARG A 97 26.08 -15.66 -6.23
CA ARG A 97 24.75 -16.11 -5.85
C ARG A 97 24.26 -15.30 -4.64
N PRO A 98 23.26 -14.42 -4.80
CA PRO A 98 22.78 -13.57 -3.70
C PRO A 98 22.29 -14.34 -2.47
N SER A 99 21.76 -15.56 -2.63
CA SER A 99 21.31 -16.40 -1.51
C SER A 99 22.45 -16.75 -0.54
N ASP A 100 23.68 -16.87 -1.04
CA ASP A 100 24.82 -17.31 -0.23
C ASP A 100 25.25 -16.22 0.75
N GLN A 101 25.00 -14.96 0.42
CA GLN A 101 25.22 -13.84 1.34
C GLN A 101 24.28 -13.89 2.55
N VAL A 102 23.02 -14.31 2.36
CA VAL A 102 22.05 -14.41 3.44
C VAL A 102 22.49 -15.47 4.46
N SER A 103 22.95 -16.62 3.98
CA SER A 103 23.51 -17.68 4.82
C SER A 103 24.76 -17.23 5.56
N LYS A 104 25.71 -16.58 4.87
CA LYS A 104 26.94 -16.04 5.48
C LYS A 104 26.64 -15.01 6.58
N ARG A 105 25.73 -14.06 6.33
CA ARG A 105 25.32 -13.06 7.33
C ARG A 105 24.63 -13.71 8.53
N ARG A 106 23.83 -14.75 8.33
CA ARG A 106 23.15 -15.46 9.42
C ARG A 106 24.16 -16.17 10.33
N ILE A 107 25.16 -16.83 9.76
CA ILE A 107 26.24 -17.50 10.50
C ILE A 107 27.08 -16.48 11.27
N LEU A 108 27.47 -15.37 10.65
CA LEU A 108 28.21 -14.29 11.32
C LEU A 108 27.41 -13.68 12.48
N THR A 109 26.09 -13.52 12.31
CA THR A 109 25.21 -13.00 13.37
C THR A 109 25.07 -14.00 14.52
N VAL A 110 24.96 -15.30 14.24
CA VAL A 110 24.90 -16.36 15.26
C VAL A 110 26.23 -16.47 16.02
N SER A 111 27.35 -16.39 15.31
CA SER A 111 28.69 -16.38 15.89
C SER A 111 28.91 -15.15 16.79
N SER A 112 28.56 -13.95 16.32
CA SER A 112 28.62 -12.70 17.11
C SER A 112 27.73 -12.71 18.35
N ARG A 113 26.59 -13.42 18.30
CA ARG A 113 25.69 -13.61 19.45
C ARG A 113 26.29 -14.55 20.52
N ALA A 114 27.14 -15.48 20.11
CA ALA A 114 27.85 -16.38 21.03
C ALA A 114 29.02 -15.70 21.75
N THR A 115 29.62 -14.66 21.17
CA THR A 115 30.81 -13.97 21.72
C THR A 115 30.49 -12.73 22.58
N GLY A 116 29.22 -12.40 22.84
CA GLY A 116 28.81 -11.35 23.79
C GLY A 116 29.12 -9.87 23.41
N ASN A 117 29.94 -9.62 22.39
CA ASN A 117 30.40 -8.27 22.01
C ASN A 117 29.43 -7.47 21.11
N GLY A 118 28.29 -8.05 20.71
CA GLY A 118 27.38 -7.46 19.72
C GLY A 118 26.47 -6.33 20.22
N LEU A 119 26.41 -6.04 21.53
CA LEU A 119 25.54 -5.00 22.09
C LEU A 119 26.05 -3.57 21.81
N MET A 120 27.37 -3.37 21.83
CA MET A 120 27.98 -2.05 21.61
C MET A 120 27.94 -1.65 20.13
N GLU A 121 28.21 -2.59 19.22
CA GLU A 121 28.11 -2.35 17.77
C GLU A 121 26.68 -2.04 17.31
N ARG A 122 25.66 -2.70 17.89
CA ARG A 122 24.25 -2.42 17.55
C ARG A 122 23.85 -0.99 17.91
N GLN A 123 24.30 -0.48 19.05
CA GLN A 123 24.01 0.90 19.46
C GLN A 123 24.66 1.92 18.51
N GLN A 124 25.91 1.68 18.11
CA GLN A 124 26.61 2.54 17.14
C GLN A 124 25.98 2.46 15.74
N ALA A 125 25.58 1.27 15.30
CA ALA A 125 24.89 1.07 14.02
C ALA A 125 23.51 1.75 14.00
N ILE A 126 22.75 1.70 15.10
CA ILE A 126 21.46 2.42 15.22
C ILE A 126 21.67 3.94 15.19
N LYS A 127 22.72 4.46 15.82
CA LYS A 127 23.09 5.89 15.73
C LYS A 127 23.44 6.29 14.29
N TYR A 128 24.26 5.49 13.60
CA TYR A 128 24.65 5.74 12.20
C TYR A 128 23.47 5.66 11.21
N VAL A 129 22.57 4.69 11.37
CA VAL A 129 21.37 4.60 10.52
C VAL A 129 20.45 5.81 10.75
N LYS A 130 20.28 6.28 11.99
CA LYS A 130 19.52 7.51 12.28
C LYS A 130 20.14 8.75 11.61
N SER A 131 21.47 8.88 11.62
CA SER A 131 22.14 10.00 10.96
C SER A 131 22.03 9.96 9.44
N VAL A 132 22.08 8.77 8.82
CA VAL A 132 21.94 8.60 7.36
C VAL A 132 20.50 8.86 6.89
N PHE A 133 19.50 8.50 7.70
CA PHE A 133 18.08 8.74 7.38
C PHE A 133 17.53 10.08 7.93
N GLY A 134 18.42 11.02 8.28
CA GLY A 134 18.05 12.41 8.55
C GLY A 134 17.43 12.69 9.93
N ALA A 135 17.48 11.74 10.86
CA ALA A 135 17.17 12.01 12.26
C ALA A 135 18.43 12.57 12.94
N VAL A 136 18.45 13.88 13.22
CA VAL A 136 19.58 14.54 13.90
C VAL A 136 19.75 13.96 15.30
N ASP A 137 20.98 13.54 15.64
CA ASP A 137 21.33 13.03 16.96
C ASP A 137 20.98 14.07 18.06
N PRO A 138 20.29 13.68 19.13
CA PRO A 138 19.78 14.61 20.15
C PRO A 138 20.89 15.41 20.84
N GLU A 139 22.10 14.85 20.97
CA GLU A 139 23.24 15.55 21.58
C GLU A 139 23.91 16.55 20.62
N LYS A 140 23.86 16.29 19.31
CA LYS A 140 24.36 17.22 18.28
C LYS A 140 23.41 18.38 17.99
N ARG A 141 22.21 18.37 18.58
CA ARG A 141 21.20 19.42 18.37
C ARG A 141 21.64 20.79 18.87
N TYR A 142 22.52 20.83 19.87
CA TYR A 142 22.99 22.05 20.52
C TYR A 142 24.43 22.43 20.15
N GLU A 143 25.09 21.65 19.29
CA GLU A 143 26.38 22.06 18.74
C GLU A 143 26.16 23.28 17.84
N ARG A 144 26.81 24.41 18.18
CA ARG A 144 26.87 25.56 17.26
C ARG A 144 27.50 25.07 15.96
N ARG A 145 26.81 25.30 14.84
CA ARG A 145 27.40 25.10 13.51
C ARG A 145 28.72 25.86 13.45
N ALA A 146 29.76 25.24 12.87
CA ALA A 146 31.07 25.87 12.72
C ALA A 146 30.98 27.22 11.97
N ASP A 147 29.96 27.36 11.13
CA ASP A 147 29.70 28.54 10.30
C ASP A 147 28.85 29.61 11.03
N ALA A 148 28.40 29.34 12.25
CA ALA A 148 27.61 30.30 13.02
C ALA A 148 28.51 31.43 13.55
N PRO A 149 28.07 32.70 13.44
CA PRO A 149 28.84 33.81 13.99
C PRO A 149 29.05 33.63 15.50
N ALA A 150 30.23 34.04 15.97
CA ALA A 150 30.62 33.98 17.38
C ALA A 150 29.55 34.65 18.26
N ALA A 151 29.26 34.06 19.43
CA ALA A 151 28.30 34.63 20.36
C ALA A 151 28.75 36.05 20.75
N PRO A 152 27.84 37.04 20.81
CA PRO A 152 28.18 38.32 21.38
C PRO A 152 28.62 38.12 22.84
N SER A 153 29.75 38.70 23.20
CA SER A 153 30.27 38.67 24.57
C SER A 153 29.21 39.18 25.56
N PRO A 154 29.03 38.57 26.75
CA PRO A 154 28.06 39.04 27.72
C PRO A 154 28.33 40.50 28.07
N ARG A 155 27.30 41.34 27.92
CA ARG A 155 27.33 42.75 28.29
C ARG A 155 27.52 42.82 29.80
N ASN A 156 28.62 43.41 30.26
CA ASN A 156 28.83 43.68 31.67
C ASN A 156 27.73 44.64 32.15
N GLU A 157 26.78 44.13 32.92
CA GLU A 157 25.81 44.95 33.64
C GLU A 157 26.51 45.52 34.88
N PRO A 158 26.55 46.85 35.06
CA PRO A 158 27.05 47.43 36.30
C PRO A 158 26.07 47.14 37.45
N LYS A 159 26.62 46.73 38.58
CA LYS A 159 25.95 46.46 39.87
C LYS A 159 25.19 47.67 40.40
#